data_AF-A0A4Y2GUN1-F1
#
_entry.id   AF-A0A4Y2GUN1-F1
#
_cell.length_a   1.000
_cell.length_b   1.000
_cell.length_c   1.000
_cell.angle_alpha   90.00
_cell.angle_beta   90.00
_cell.angle_gamma   90.00
#
_symmetry.space_group_name_H-M   'P 1'
#
loop_
_entity.id
_entity.type
_entity.pdbx_description
1 polymer ?
#
loop_
_entity_poly.entity_id
_entity_poly.type
_entity_poly.pdbx_seq_one_letter_code
_entity_poly.pdbx_strand_id
1 'polypeptide(L)'
;MQANMDIQFILDEYAVVAYLVDYINKSGRGISRILRNCVEATSSQKTSLKEGLKAVANQFINSVEISAQEAAWSILELPMSKISEDTIFIPTFRQEERTRMLKSKDILGNLDADCRDVYELNIIDYYTKRPKKLEQECLAKFAAWYELQNSGQEEMKLLQSKKYVKCRTKPKIIQYRKYKKSQNEDEYYREQIMLFTNWRDEKKDILTQDFKHFFNENLEAIQINRKEFVVDENMDLEEELMQRERSRAIEENEDEITEKSLTSFEPVLEYDENELFGDISLDMKASHGKEFSMFQPVNKYTDDKYREIIRKCNLNQRVFVQHIKGCLREEPIKCLDIMIQGPAGTGKSFLIDVIEQTLIRWFEKPDQDPTRPTVLKLAPTGKAASNIKGETLHHALGIGLSKNTCLSPSSITEYAVKYSNV
;
A
#
# COMPACT_ATOMS: atom_id res chain seq x y z
N MET A 1 -23.06 7.34 22.52
CA MET A 1 -21.82 6.73 22.00
C MET A 1 -21.87 6.78 20.49
N GLN A 2 -21.25 7.77 19.87
CA GLN A 2 -20.98 7.77 18.42
C GLN A 2 -19.48 7.99 18.27
N ALA A 3 -18.71 7.03 18.81
CA ALA A 3 -17.35 6.85 18.37
C ALA A 3 -17.43 6.05 17.06
N ASN A 4 -16.62 6.40 16.07
CA ASN A 4 -16.48 5.61 14.84
C ASN A 4 -15.77 4.30 15.22
N MET A 5 -16.54 3.34 15.74
CA MET A 5 -16.04 2.02 16.13
C MET A 5 -16.19 1.12 14.92
N ASP A 6 -15.06 0.78 14.31
CA ASP A 6 -14.99 -0.22 13.25
C ASP A 6 -14.97 -1.60 13.91
N ILE A 7 -16.16 -2.14 14.18
CA ILE A 7 -16.34 -3.45 14.82
C ILE A 7 -16.79 -4.44 13.74
N GLN A 8 -15.90 -5.34 13.35
CA GLN A 8 -16.20 -6.45 12.45
C GLN A 8 -16.15 -7.78 13.21
N PHE A 9 -17.09 -8.66 12.89
CA PHE A 9 -17.06 -10.05 13.36
C PHE A 9 -15.97 -10.78 12.58
N ILE A 10 -15.00 -11.32 13.30
CA ILE A 10 -13.94 -12.14 12.73
C ILE A 10 -14.35 -13.59 12.91
N LEU A 11 -14.57 -14.29 11.79
CA LEU A 11 -15.00 -15.69 11.76
C LEU A 11 -13.83 -16.66 11.54
N ASP A 12 -12.66 -16.15 11.21
CA ASP A 12 -11.46 -16.93 10.87
C ASP A 12 -10.17 -16.15 11.21
N GLU A 13 -9.12 -16.88 11.60
CA GLU A 13 -7.80 -16.36 11.95
C GLU A 13 -7.15 -15.62 10.77
N TYR A 14 -7.39 -16.10 9.56
CA TYR A 14 -6.92 -15.49 8.32
C TYR A 14 -7.63 -14.18 7.99
N ALA A 15 -8.92 -14.08 8.31
CA ALA A 15 -9.65 -12.82 8.19
C ALA A 15 -9.04 -11.73 9.11
N VAL A 16 -8.52 -12.11 10.29
CA VAL A 16 -7.74 -11.19 11.16
C VAL A 16 -6.48 -10.73 10.45
N VAL A 17 -5.69 -11.67 9.90
CA VAL A 17 -4.41 -11.36 9.26
C VAL A 17 -4.63 -10.46 8.06
N ALA A 18 -5.60 -10.78 7.21
CA ALA A 18 -5.95 -9.97 6.06
C ALA A 18 -6.40 -8.55 6.47
N TYR A 19 -7.27 -8.43 7.47
CA TYR A 19 -7.68 -7.13 7.99
C TYR A 19 -6.49 -6.32 8.53
N LEU A 20 -5.58 -6.95 9.29
CA LEU A 20 -4.39 -6.28 9.81
C LEU A 20 -3.47 -5.82 8.69
N VAL A 21 -3.20 -6.67 7.70
CA VAL A 21 -2.40 -6.33 6.52
C VAL A 21 -3.04 -5.17 5.75
N ASP A 22 -4.35 -5.20 5.56
CA ASP A 22 -5.11 -4.16 4.88
C ASP A 22 -5.13 -2.82 5.61
N TYR A 23 -5.13 -2.89 6.94
CA TYR A 23 -5.09 -1.71 7.79
C TYR A 23 -3.70 -1.08 7.79
N ILE A 24 -2.64 -1.90 7.90
CA ILE A 24 -1.24 -1.45 7.83
C ILE A 24 -0.96 -0.84 6.45
N ASN A 25 -1.44 -1.48 5.38
CA ASN A 25 -1.23 -1.02 4.00
C ASN A 25 -2.24 0.04 3.55
N LYS A 26 -3.02 0.63 4.46
CA LYS A 26 -4.05 1.63 4.10
C LYS A 26 -3.47 2.88 3.43
N SER A 27 -2.28 3.32 3.84
CA SER A 27 -1.55 4.42 3.20
C SER A 27 -0.97 4.03 1.83
N GLY A 28 -0.76 2.74 1.59
CA GLY A 28 -0.20 2.21 0.33
C GLY A 28 -1.23 1.86 -0.74
N ARG A 29 -2.51 2.18 -0.52
CA ARG A 29 -3.58 1.91 -1.49
C ARG A 29 -3.33 2.69 -2.79
N GLY A 30 -3.56 2.05 -3.94
CA GLY A 30 -3.37 2.65 -5.27
C GLY A 30 -1.94 2.58 -5.84
N ILE A 31 -0.91 2.28 -5.05
CA ILE A 31 0.49 2.18 -5.53
C ILE A 31 0.63 1.14 -6.65
N SER A 32 -0.04 -0.01 -6.52
CA SER A 32 -0.02 -1.07 -7.54
C SER A 32 -0.56 -0.61 -8.89
N ARG A 33 -1.56 0.29 -8.91
CA ARG A 33 -2.12 0.89 -10.14
C ARG A 33 -1.09 1.84 -10.78
N ILE A 34 -0.47 2.69 -9.96
CA ILE A 34 0.59 3.62 -10.40
C ILE A 34 1.76 2.86 -11.03
N LEU A 35 2.21 1.79 -10.36
CA LEU A 35 3.31 0.95 -10.85
C LEU A 35 2.97 0.27 -12.17
N ARG A 36 1.78 -0.32 -12.31
CA ARG A 36 1.36 -0.94 -13.58
C ARG A 36 1.33 0.06 -14.72
N ASN A 37 0.72 1.22 -14.52
CA ASN A 37 0.64 2.27 -15.53
C ASN A 37 2.04 2.75 -15.93
N CYS A 38 2.95 2.92 -14.96
CA CYS A 38 4.33 3.31 -15.22
C CYS A 38 5.09 2.25 -16.02
N VAL A 39 4.90 0.96 -15.70
CA VAL A 39 5.50 -0.15 -16.44
C VAL A 39 4.97 -0.19 -17.88
N GLU A 40 3.67 0.00 -18.10
CA GLU A 40 3.06 0.03 -19.44
C GLU A 40 3.56 1.22 -20.28
N ALA A 41 3.61 2.42 -19.68
CA ALA A 41 4.14 3.62 -20.32
C ALA A 41 5.63 3.47 -20.68
N THR A 42 6.41 2.90 -19.77
CA THR A 42 7.85 2.64 -19.98
C THR A 42 8.08 1.55 -21.03
N SER A 43 7.24 0.51 -21.07
CA SER A 43 7.33 -0.57 -22.06
C SER A 43 7.01 -0.09 -23.48
N SER A 44 6.20 0.96 -23.59
CA SER A 44 5.86 1.61 -24.86
C SER A 44 6.98 2.52 -25.39
N GLN A 45 7.87 2.98 -24.52
CA GLN A 45 9.03 3.80 -24.87
C GLN A 45 10.26 2.91 -25.06
N LYS A 46 10.97 3.02 -26.19
CA LYS A 46 12.24 2.30 -26.46
C LYS A 46 13.41 2.88 -25.65
N THR A 47 13.28 2.94 -24.32
CA THR A 47 14.34 3.36 -23.39
C THR A 47 15.20 2.16 -22.98
N SER A 48 16.40 2.43 -22.45
CA SER A 48 17.20 1.35 -21.88
C SER A 48 16.54 0.79 -20.62
N LEU A 49 16.74 -0.51 -20.36
CA LEU A 49 16.15 -1.21 -19.21
C LEU A 49 16.49 -0.52 -17.86
N LYS A 50 17.67 0.09 -17.78
CA LYS A 50 18.13 0.87 -16.62
C LYS A 50 17.33 2.18 -16.46
N GLU A 51 17.08 2.89 -17.55
CA GLU A 51 16.28 4.12 -17.53
C GLU A 51 14.83 3.81 -17.19
N GLY A 52 14.28 2.73 -17.74
CA GLY A 52 12.94 2.28 -17.40
C GLY A 52 12.79 1.90 -15.93
N LEU A 53 13.72 1.12 -15.39
CA LEU A 53 13.75 0.82 -13.95
C LEU A 53 13.89 2.08 -13.09
N LYS A 54 14.69 3.05 -13.52
CA LYS A 54 14.86 4.33 -12.81
C LYS A 54 13.57 5.15 -12.84
N ALA A 55 12.85 5.17 -13.96
CA ALA A 55 11.56 5.85 -14.07
C ALA A 55 10.53 5.23 -13.11
N VAL A 56 10.39 3.91 -13.12
CA VAL A 56 9.51 3.18 -12.21
C VAL A 56 9.90 3.41 -10.74
N ALA A 57 11.18 3.33 -10.41
CA ALA A 57 11.67 3.56 -9.04
C ALA A 57 11.40 5.00 -8.56
N ASN A 58 11.64 6.00 -9.41
CA ASN A 58 11.35 7.40 -9.08
C ASN A 58 9.86 7.63 -8.86
N GLN A 59 9.00 7.07 -9.72
CA GLN A 59 7.54 7.13 -9.57
C GLN A 59 7.13 6.53 -8.22
N PHE A 60 7.66 5.36 -7.89
CA PHE A 60 7.38 4.67 -6.63
C PHE A 60 7.78 5.52 -5.42
N ILE A 61 9.03 5.98 -5.36
CA ILE A 61 9.55 6.77 -4.23
C ILE A 61 8.74 8.07 -4.06
N ASN A 62 8.34 8.73 -5.15
CA ASN A 62 7.55 9.96 -5.07
C ASN A 62 6.08 9.72 -4.72
N SER A 63 5.56 8.51 -4.94
CA SER A 63 4.18 8.15 -4.63
C SER A 63 3.97 7.63 -3.21
N VAL A 64 5.05 7.29 -2.49
CA VAL A 64 4.98 6.71 -1.15
C VAL A 64 5.39 7.75 -0.11
N GLU A 65 4.50 8.03 0.84
CA GLU A 65 4.85 8.77 2.04
C GLU A 65 5.63 7.87 3.00
N ILE A 66 6.88 8.22 3.27
CA ILE A 66 7.74 7.53 4.25
C ILE A 66 8.06 8.46 5.41
N SER A 67 8.10 7.92 6.63
CA SER A 67 8.56 8.68 7.78
C SER A 67 10.06 9.01 7.69
N ALA A 68 10.50 10.05 8.38
CA ALA A 68 11.93 10.39 8.45
C ALA A 68 12.80 9.23 8.99
N GLN A 69 12.23 8.38 9.85
CA GLN A 69 12.89 7.21 10.41
C GLN A 69 13.05 6.10 9.37
N GLU A 70 12.00 5.78 8.61
CA GLU A 70 12.05 4.80 7.52
C GLU A 70 12.97 5.26 6.38
N ALA A 71 12.97 6.56 6.08
CA ALA A 71 13.90 7.15 5.11
C ALA A 71 15.36 6.98 5.55
N ALA A 72 15.67 7.30 6.81
CA ALA A 72 17.01 7.09 7.35
C ALA A 72 17.41 5.61 7.36
N TRP A 73 16.48 4.71 7.71
CA TRP A 73 16.70 3.26 7.70
C TRP A 73 17.01 2.74 6.29
N SER A 74 16.27 3.23 5.30
CA SER A 74 16.44 2.89 3.88
C SER A 74 17.77 3.40 3.32
N ILE A 75 18.16 4.63 3.66
CA ILE A 75 19.45 5.23 3.23
C ILE A 75 20.65 4.47 3.81
N LEU A 76 20.51 3.94 5.03
CA LEU A 76 21.54 3.14 5.69
C LEU A 76 21.56 1.68 5.22
N GLU A 77 20.74 1.31 4.24
CA GLU A 77 20.59 -0.06 3.72
C GLU A 77 20.30 -1.09 4.83
N LEU A 78 19.60 -0.66 5.88
CA LEU A 78 19.23 -1.53 6.97
C LEU A 78 18.03 -2.39 6.55
N PRO A 79 17.98 -3.68 6.97
CA PRO A 79 16.88 -4.56 6.61
C PRO A 79 15.57 -4.03 7.20
N MET A 80 14.58 -3.77 6.34
CA MET A 80 13.24 -3.27 6.72
C MET A 80 12.40 -4.33 7.44
N SER A 81 12.71 -5.61 7.22
CA SER A 81 12.10 -6.73 7.92
C SER A 81 13.15 -7.79 8.21
N LYS A 82 12.90 -8.57 9.27
CA LYS A 82 13.68 -9.77 9.60
C LYS A 82 12.71 -10.93 9.73
N ILE A 83 13.06 -12.05 9.13
CA ILE A 83 12.27 -13.28 9.16
C ILE A 83 13.14 -14.34 9.84
N SER A 84 12.56 -15.12 10.75
CA SER A 84 13.25 -16.20 11.45
C SER A 84 13.57 -17.39 10.53
N GLU A 85 12.78 -17.56 9.49
CA GLU A 85 12.88 -18.61 8.49
C GLU A 85 13.29 -18.02 7.13
N ASP A 86 14.22 -18.71 6.49
CA ASP A 86 14.65 -18.38 5.13
C ASP A 86 13.60 -18.86 4.12
N THR A 87 13.52 -18.21 2.96
CA THR A 87 12.55 -18.53 1.91
C THR A 87 13.26 -18.97 0.64
N ILE A 88 12.60 -19.82 -0.16
CA ILE A 88 13.12 -20.22 -1.46
C ILE A 88 12.00 -20.32 -2.49
N PHE A 89 12.18 -19.63 -3.62
CA PHE A 89 11.28 -19.75 -4.76
C PHE A 89 11.74 -20.87 -5.70
N ILE A 90 10.87 -21.83 -5.98
CA ILE A 90 11.08 -22.91 -6.94
C ILE A 90 10.37 -22.53 -8.24
N PRO A 91 11.10 -22.31 -9.36
CA PRO A 91 10.49 -21.88 -10.62
C PRO A 91 9.83 -23.06 -11.34
N THR A 92 8.58 -23.37 -10.97
CA THR A 92 7.75 -24.46 -11.53
C THR A 92 7.16 -24.19 -12.91
N PHE A 93 7.55 -23.07 -13.54
CA PHE A 93 7.25 -22.75 -14.94
C PHE A 93 7.78 -23.83 -15.90
N ARG A 94 7.25 -23.86 -17.13
CA ARG A 94 7.86 -24.66 -18.21
C ARG A 94 9.30 -24.23 -18.42
N GLN A 95 10.17 -25.16 -18.83
CA GLN A 95 11.61 -24.89 -18.97
C GLN A 95 11.93 -23.67 -19.85
N GLU A 96 11.10 -23.41 -20.86
CA GLU A 96 11.21 -22.28 -21.79
C GLU A 96 10.83 -20.93 -21.16
N GLU A 97 9.93 -20.93 -20.18
CA GLU A 97 9.41 -19.75 -19.49
C GLU A 97 10.19 -19.41 -18.20
N ARG A 98 11.09 -20.30 -17.76
CA ARG A 98 11.87 -20.09 -16.53
C ARG A 98 12.87 -18.96 -16.73
N THR A 99 12.71 -17.89 -15.96
CA THR A 99 13.73 -16.85 -15.83
C THR A 99 15.05 -17.45 -15.32
N ARG A 100 16.15 -17.14 -16.01
CA ARG A 100 17.49 -17.57 -15.64
C ARG A 100 18.42 -16.37 -15.49
N MET A 101 19.31 -16.45 -14.52
CA MET A 101 20.35 -15.45 -14.32
C MET A 101 21.52 -15.77 -15.24
N LEU A 102 22.11 -14.73 -15.85
CA LEU A 102 23.35 -14.88 -16.61
C LEU A 102 24.53 -15.05 -15.65
N LYS A 103 25.55 -15.81 -16.09
CA LYS A 103 26.84 -15.86 -15.41
C LYS A 103 27.49 -14.47 -15.37
N SER A 104 28.40 -14.25 -14.42
CA SER A 104 29.17 -13.01 -14.35
C SER A 104 29.89 -12.71 -15.67
N LYS A 105 30.08 -11.43 -16.00
CA LYS A 105 30.83 -10.99 -17.18
C LYS A 105 32.22 -11.61 -17.26
N ASP A 106 32.88 -11.80 -16.12
CA ASP A 106 34.20 -12.42 -16.04
C ASP A 106 34.16 -13.90 -16.46
N ILE A 107 33.10 -14.61 -16.07
CA ILE A 107 32.93 -16.02 -16.44
C ILE A 107 32.53 -16.13 -17.91
N LEU A 108 31.63 -15.25 -18.37
CA LEU A 108 31.22 -15.17 -19.77
C LEU A 108 32.38 -14.82 -20.71
N GLY A 109 33.27 -13.91 -20.31
CA GLY A 109 34.46 -13.55 -21.10
C GLY A 109 35.52 -14.63 -21.17
N ASN A 110 35.52 -15.58 -20.22
CA ASN A 110 36.43 -16.72 -20.19
C ASN A 110 35.80 -18.01 -20.78
N LEU A 111 34.54 -17.96 -21.19
CA LEU A 111 33.88 -19.08 -21.85
C LEU A 111 34.36 -19.19 -23.30
N ASP A 112 34.43 -20.42 -23.80
CA ASP A 112 34.74 -20.69 -25.20
C ASP A 112 33.67 -20.06 -26.12
N ALA A 113 34.07 -19.59 -27.30
CA ALA A 113 33.21 -18.85 -28.23
C ALA A 113 31.98 -19.67 -28.67
N ASP A 114 32.09 -21.00 -28.69
CA ASP A 114 31.00 -21.92 -29.03
C ASP A 114 30.19 -22.39 -27.82
N CYS A 115 30.56 -21.98 -26.60
CA CYS A 115 29.87 -22.43 -25.39
C CYS A 115 28.53 -21.72 -25.20
N ARG A 116 27.43 -22.49 -25.26
CA ARG A 116 26.07 -21.98 -25.03
C ARG A 116 25.64 -21.96 -23.56
N ASP A 117 26.50 -22.38 -22.64
CA ASP A 117 26.21 -22.43 -21.20
C ASP A 117 26.44 -21.07 -20.53
N VAL A 118 25.57 -20.12 -20.84
CA VAL A 118 25.67 -18.71 -20.39
C VAL A 118 24.91 -18.43 -19.09
N TYR A 119 24.13 -19.40 -18.58
CA TYR A 119 23.23 -19.23 -17.44
C TYR A 119 23.80 -19.83 -16.15
N GLU A 120 23.52 -19.19 -15.03
CA GLU A 120 23.76 -19.76 -13.70
C GLU A 120 22.81 -20.93 -13.43
N LEU A 121 23.31 -21.89 -12.66
CA LEU A 121 22.53 -23.05 -12.23
C LEU A 121 21.50 -22.64 -11.18
N ASN A 122 20.25 -23.04 -11.37
CA ASN A 122 19.17 -22.83 -10.42
C ASN A 122 18.95 -24.06 -9.51
N ILE A 123 17.99 -23.95 -8.57
CA ILE A 123 17.68 -25.04 -7.63
C ILE A 123 17.32 -26.37 -8.32
N ILE A 124 16.65 -26.30 -9.46
CA ILE A 124 16.27 -27.48 -10.25
C ILE A 124 17.52 -28.11 -10.88
N ASP A 125 18.43 -27.29 -11.44
CA ASP A 125 19.69 -27.79 -12.00
C ASP A 125 20.57 -28.44 -10.93
N TYR A 126 20.54 -27.95 -9.70
CA TYR A 126 21.21 -28.60 -8.57
C TYR A 126 20.52 -29.90 -8.16
N TYR A 127 19.19 -29.94 -8.17
CA TYR A 127 18.40 -31.14 -7.87
C TYR A 127 18.64 -32.26 -8.89
N THR A 128 18.72 -31.95 -10.18
CA THR A 128 19.04 -32.94 -11.22
C THR A 128 20.46 -33.47 -11.11
N LYS A 129 21.36 -32.71 -10.46
CA LYS A 129 22.75 -33.09 -10.14
C LYS A 129 22.95 -33.58 -8.70
N ARG A 130 21.87 -33.85 -7.96
CA ARG A 130 21.96 -34.28 -6.54
C ARG A 130 22.80 -35.55 -6.36
N PRO A 131 23.41 -35.78 -5.18
CA PRO A 131 24.16 -37.00 -4.89
C PRO A 131 23.22 -38.22 -4.86
N LYS A 132 23.76 -39.42 -5.15
CA LYS A 132 22.98 -40.69 -5.16
C LYS A 132 22.29 -40.99 -3.83
N LYS A 133 22.82 -40.47 -2.71
CA LYS A 133 22.22 -40.62 -1.38
C LYS A 133 20.85 -39.93 -1.27
N LEU A 134 20.61 -38.90 -2.09
CA LEU A 134 19.37 -38.12 -2.13
C LEU A 134 18.48 -38.51 -3.31
N GLU A 135 18.66 -39.70 -3.91
CA GLU A 135 17.89 -40.09 -5.11
C GLU A 135 16.39 -40.12 -4.87
N GLN A 136 15.99 -40.56 -3.66
CA GLN A 136 14.60 -40.72 -3.25
C GLN A 136 13.95 -39.42 -2.75
N GLU A 137 14.73 -38.34 -2.59
CA GLU A 137 14.20 -37.08 -2.13
C GLU A 137 13.51 -36.34 -3.28
N CYS A 138 12.36 -35.74 -2.99
CA CYS A 138 11.62 -34.89 -3.93
C CYS A 138 12.25 -33.49 -4.02
N LEU A 139 11.89 -32.74 -5.06
CA LEU A 139 12.43 -31.40 -5.29
C LEU A 139 12.10 -30.43 -4.14
N ALA A 140 10.87 -30.49 -3.61
CA ALA A 140 10.43 -29.64 -2.51
C ALA A 140 11.30 -29.85 -1.26
N LYS A 141 11.51 -31.12 -0.88
CA LYS A 141 12.35 -31.48 0.26
C LYS A 141 13.82 -31.13 0.05
N PHE A 142 14.33 -31.33 -1.17
CA PHE A 142 15.67 -30.89 -1.53
C PHE A 142 15.86 -29.37 -1.37
N ALA A 143 14.91 -28.59 -1.87
CA ALA A 143 14.97 -27.13 -1.82
C ALA A 143 14.82 -26.56 -0.39
N ALA A 144 13.98 -27.18 0.44
CA ALA A 144 13.75 -26.72 1.81
C ALA A 144 14.88 -27.09 2.77
N TRP A 145 15.34 -28.34 2.72
CA TRP A 145 16.26 -28.88 3.74
C TRP A 145 17.73 -28.77 3.38
N TYR A 146 18.08 -28.48 2.14
CA TYR A 146 19.47 -28.54 1.72
C TYR A 146 20.00 -27.21 1.18
N GLU A 147 21.28 -26.97 1.45
CA GLU A 147 22.00 -25.78 1.03
C GLU A 147 23.34 -26.15 0.39
N LEU A 148 23.79 -25.31 -0.54
CA LEU A 148 25.01 -25.54 -1.29
C LEU A 148 26.22 -24.95 -0.55
N GLN A 149 27.29 -25.74 -0.47
CA GLN A 149 28.56 -25.33 0.13
C GLN A 149 29.73 -25.64 -0.80
N ASN A 150 30.83 -24.92 -0.62
CA ASN A 150 32.06 -25.14 -1.41
C ASN A 150 32.91 -26.29 -0.87
N SER A 151 32.66 -26.74 0.36
CA SER A 151 33.35 -27.86 1.01
C SER A 151 32.34 -28.73 1.74
N GLY A 152 32.62 -30.03 1.84
CA GLY A 152 31.74 -30.99 2.48
C GLY A 152 32.23 -32.43 2.34
N GLN A 153 31.42 -33.38 2.77
CA GLN A 153 31.69 -34.80 2.62
C GLN A 153 31.53 -35.23 1.15
N GLU A 154 32.44 -36.05 0.62
CA GLU A 154 32.39 -36.51 -0.78
C GLU A 154 31.08 -37.24 -1.13
N GLU A 155 30.44 -37.93 -0.18
CA GLU A 155 29.12 -38.55 -0.38
C GLU A 155 28.01 -37.54 -0.73
N MET A 156 28.16 -36.30 -0.28
CA MET A 156 27.20 -35.22 -0.45
C MET A 156 27.58 -34.27 -1.59
N LYS A 157 28.55 -34.64 -2.42
CA LYS A 157 29.00 -33.85 -3.56
C LYS A 157 28.02 -33.95 -4.72
N LEU A 158 27.71 -32.80 -5.32
CA LEU A 158 26.89 -32.77 -6.53
C LEU A 158 27.61 -33.46 -7.69
N LEU A 159 26.85 -34.19 -8.49
CA LEU A 159 27.34 -34.79 -9.72
C LEU A 159 27.78 -33.68 -10.68
N GLN A 160 28.97 -33.84 -11.27
CA GLN A 160 29.52 -32.89 -12.26
C GLN A 160 29.66 -31.45 -11.72
N SER A 161 29.82 -31.28 -10.40
CA SER A 161 30.05 -29.99 -9.75
C SER A 161 31.03 -30.12 -8.59
N LYS A 162 31.70 -29.01 -8.26
CA LYS A 162 32.60 -28.91 -7.08
C LYS A 162 31.85 -28.51 -5.80
N LYS A 163 30.52 -28.33 -5.88
CA LYS A 163 29.67 -27.95 -4.74
C LYS A 163 29.17 -29.19 -3.99
N TYR A 164 28.97 -29.02 -2.70
CA TYR A 164 28.48 -30.04 -1.76
C TYR A 164 27.12 -29.62 -1.23
N VAL A 165 26.31 -30.60 -0.85
CA VAL A 165 24.96 -30.41 -0.31
C VAL A 165 25.00 -30.61 1.21
N LYS A 166 24.60 -29.61 1.98
CA LYS A 166 24.52 -29.68 3.44
C LYS A 166 23.08 -29.65 3.90
N CYS A 167 22.72 -30.55 4.81
CA CYS A 167 21.42 -30.54 5.47
C CYS A 167 21.33 -29.39 6.48
N ARG A 168 20.21 -28.65 6.44
CA ARG A 168 19.88 -27.55 7.35
C ARG A 168 19.25 -28.09 8.63
N THR A 169 19.29 -27.29 9.69
CA THR A 169 18.59 -27.58 10.95
C THR A 169 17.12 -27.16 10.92
N LYS A 170 16.80 -26.12 10.14
CA LYS A 170 15.44 -25.63 9.88
C LYS A 170 15.16 -25.59 8.37
N PRO A 171 13.98 -26.03 7.92
CA PRO A 171 13.62 -25.99 6.51
C PRO A 171 13.39 -24.54 6.07
N LYS A 172 13.64 -24.27 4.79
CA LYS A 172 13.19 -23.02 4.15
C LYS A 172 11.70 -23.10 3.84
N ILE A 173 11.02 -21.97 3.92
CA ILE A 173 9.65 -21.83 3.43
C ILE A 173 9.69 -21.84 1.90
N ILE A 174 8.97 -22.78 1.30
CA ILE A 174 8.95 -22.96 -0.15
C ILE A 174 7.87 -22.07 -0.76
N GLN A 175 8.25 -21.32 -1.80
CA GLN A 175 7.34 -20.58 -2.66
C GLN A 175 7.43 -21.13 -4.09
N TYR A 176 6.31 -21.18 -4.80
CA TYR A 176 6.21 -21.66 -6.19
C TYR A 176 4.98 -21.05 -6.84
N ARG A 177 4.74 -21.30 -8.14
CA ARG A 177 3.70 -20.61 -8.91
C ARG A 177 2.27 -20.92 -8.43
N LYS A 178 2.01 -22.14 -7.95
CA LYS A 178 0.70 -22.63 -7.49
C LYS A 178 -0.36 -22.58 -8.60
N TYR A 179 -0.24 -23.43 -9.62
CA TYR A 179 -1.27 -23.52 -10.65
C TYR A 179 -2.62 -23.96 -10.04
N LYS A 180 -3.72 -23.39 -10.52
CA LYS A 180 -5.06 -23.79 -10.08
C LYS A 180 -5.58 -24.94 -10.91
N LYS A 181 -6.06 -25.99 -10.25
CA LYS A 181 -6.73 -27.13 -10.91
C LYS A 181 -7.93 -26.69 -11.77
N SER A 182 -8.66 -25.65 -11.34
CA SER A 182 -9.81 -25.11 -12.06
C SER A 182 -9.45 -24.33 -13.33
N GLN A 183 -8.25 -23.74 -13.39
CA GLN A 183 -7.80 -22.97 -14.56
C GLN A 183 -7.01 -23.82 -15.53
N ASN A 184 -6.10 -24.65 -15.01
CA ASN A 184 -5.21 -25.46 -15.82
C ASN A 184 -4.88 -26.78 -15.09
N GLU A 185 -5.68 -27.81 -15.39
CA GLU A 185 -5.58 -29.13 -14.75
C GLU A 185 -4.24 -29.82 -15.04
N ASP A 186 -3.75 -29.73 -16.29
CA ASP A 186 -2.50 -30.36 -16.71
C ASP A 186 -1.29 -29.73 -16.03
N GLU A 187 -1.23 -28.40 -15.98
CA GLU A 187 -0.14 -27.67 -15.33
C GLU A 187 -0.15 -27.87 -13.81
N TYR A 188 -1.34 -27.99 -13.20
CA TYR A 188 -1.47 -28.36 -11.80
C TYR A 188 -0.84 -29.74 -11.54
N TYR A 189 -1.23 -30.77 -12.28
CA TYR A 189 -0.68 -32.11 -12.10
C TYR A 189 0.82 -32.15 -12.34
N ARG A 190 1.30 -31.49 -13.40
CA ARG A 190 2.75 -31.39 -13.66
C ARG A 190 3.50 -30.74 -12.51
N GLU A 191 3.01 -29.62 -11.96
CA GLU A 191 3.65 -28.93 -10.84
C GLU A 191 3.70 -29.80 -9.59
N GLN A 192 2.61 -30.51 -9.26
CA GLN A 192 2.59 -31.42 -8.12
C GLN A 192 3.58 -32.58 -8.29
N ILE A 193 3.62 -33.18 -9.48
CA ILE A 193 4.59 -34.23 -9.82
C ILE A 193 6.01 -33.68 -9.66
N MET A 194 6.30 -32.53 -10.27
CA MET A 194 7.62 -31.91 -10.25
C MET A 194 8.12 -31.61 -8.83
N LEU A 195 7.24 -31.19 -7.92
CA LEU A 195 7.61 -30.83 -6.56
C LEU A 195 7.75 -32.04 -5.63
N PHE A 196 6.80 -32.97 -5.70
CA PHE A 196 6.60 -33.98 -4.64
C PHE A 196 6.94 -35.41 -5.05
N THR A 197 7.38 -35.63 -6.29
CA THR A 197 7.97 -36.90 -6.72
C THR A 197 9.48 -36.80 -6.93
N ASN A 198 10.15 -37.94 -7.02
CA ASN A 198 11.56 -38.04 -7.32
C ASN A 198 11.80 -38.20 -8.83
N TRP A 199 12.64 -37.35 -9.41
CA TRP A 199 12.96 -37.37 -10.84
C TRP A 199 14.38 -36.83 -11.11
N ARG A 200 14.94 -37.09 -12.28
CA ARG A 200 16.30 -36.64 -12.69
C ARG A 200 16.27 -35.79 -13.95
N ASP A 201 15.44 -36.14 -14.91
CA ASP A 201 15.32 -35.46 -16.19
C ASP A 201 13.84 -35.10 -16.42
N GLU A 202 13.52 -33.82 -16.28
CA GLU A 202 12.16 -33.32 -16.44
C GLU A 202 11.53 -33.71 -17.79
N LYS A 203 12.32 -33.73 -18.87
CA LYS A 203 11.77 -34.04 -20.21
C LYS A 203 11.35 -35.50 -20.32
N LYS A 204 12.18 -36.41 -19.80
CA LYS A 204 11.96 -37.85 -19.90
C LYS A 204 11.04 -38.37 -18.83
N ASP A 205 11.24 -37.93 -17.59
CA ASP A 205 10.56 -38.48 -16.43
C ASP A 205 9.17 -37.88 -16.24
N ILE A 206 8.99 -36.60 -16.62
CA ILE A 206 7.72 -35.87 -16.41
C ILE A 206 7.02 -35.62 -17.75
N LEU A 207 7.63 -34.85 -18.66
CA LEU A 207 6.95 -34.33 -19.86
C LEU A 207 6.57 -35.39 -20.90
N THR A 208 7.15 -36.59 -20.85
CA THR A 208 6.83 -37.68 -21.79
C THR A 208 5.61 -38.49 -21.34
N GLN A 209 5.18 -38.33 -20.08
CA GLN A 209 4.10 -39.12 -19.49
C GLN A 209 2.78 -38.35 -19.48
N ASP A 210 1.67 -39.08 -19.34
CA ASP A 210 0.38 -38.48 -19.01
C ASP A 210 0.40 -38.02 -17.55
N PHE A 211 0.33 -36.71 -17.33
CA PHE A 211 0.40 -36.09 -16.01
C PHE A 211 -0.69 -36.59 -15.07
N LYS A 212 -1.90 -36.83 -15.58
CA LYS A 212 -3.01 -37.24 -14.73
C LYS A 212 -2.84 -38.68 -14.27
N HIS A 213 -2.40 -39.56 -15.15
CA HIS A 213 -2.11 -40.96 -14.82
C HIS A 213 -0.96 -41.05 -13.80
N PHE A 214 0.17 -40.41 -14.10
CA PHE A 214 1.35 -40.46 -13.23
C PHE A 214 1.10 -39.84 -11.85
N PHE A 215 0.29 -38.78 -11.79
CA PHE A 215 -0.15 -38.20 -10.53
C PHE A 215 -0.98 -39.20 -9.71
N ASN A 216 -1.92 -39.89 -10.34
CA ASN A 216 -2.77 -40.88 -9.65
C ASN A 216 -1.96 -42.09 -9.17
N GLU A 217 -0.98 -42.56 -9.94
CA GLU A 217 -0.09 -43.65 -9.53
C GLU A 217 0.77 -43.29 -8.31
N ASN A 218 1.22 -42.03 -8.22
CA ASN A 218 2.08 -41.55 -7.14
C ASN A 218 1.34 -40.73 -6.07
N LEU A 219 0.01 -40.81 -6.04
CA LEU A 219 -0.84 -39.93 -5.24
C LEU A 219 -0.51 -40.00 -3.75
N GLU A 220 -0.28 -41.19 -3.20
CA GLU A 220 0.08 -41.37 -1.79
C GLU A 220 1.42 -40.71 -1.43
N ALA A 221 2.44 -40.92 -2.26
CA ALA A 221 3.76 -40.34 -2.06
C ALA A 221 3.72 -38.80 -2.16
N ILE A 222 2.97 -38.27 -3.12
CA ILE A 222 2.76 -36.84 -3.28
C ILE A 222 2.07 -36.26 -2.04
N GLN A 223 1.01 -36.88 -1.54
CA GLN A 223 0.30 -36.41 -0.35
C GLN A 223 1.17 -36.41 0.90
N ILE A 224 1.98 -37.45 1.11
CA ILE A 224 2.90 -37.52 2.26
C ILE A 224 3.93 -36.39 2.19
N ASN A 225 4.59 -36.23 1.04
CA ASN A 225 5.61 -35.20 0.86
C ASN A 225 5.00 -33.79 0.90
N ARG A 226 3.76 -33.62 0.44
CA ARG A 226 3.05 -32.34 0.43
C ARG A 226 2.63 -31.88 1.83
N LYS A 227 2.19 -32.80 2.69
CA LYS A 227 1.76 -32.49 4.07
C LYS A 227 2.83 -31.79 4.92
N GLU A 228 4.11 -32.00 4.61
CA GLU A 228 5.21 -31.34 5.30
C GLU A 228 5.28 -29.84 4.98
N PHE A 229 4.84 -29.43 3.78
CA PHE A 229 5.01 -28.06 3.28
C PHE A 229 3.69 -27.30 3.09
N VAL A 230 2.56 -27.99 3.07
CA VAL A 230 1.21 -27.43 2.89
C VAL A 230 0.35 -27.84 4.08
N VAL A 231 0.04 -26.88 4.95
CA VAL A 231 -0.69 -27.11 6.21
C VAL A 231 -2.20 -27.09 6.01
N ASP A 232 -2.72 -26.31 5.06
CA ASP A 232 -4.16 -26.23 4.75
C ASP A 232 -4.40 -26.22 3.24
N GLU A 233 -5.24 -27.14 2.74
CA GLU A 233 -5.59 -27.26 1.32
C GLU A 233 -6.78 -26.37 0.92
N ASN A 234 -7.58 -25.93 1.89
CA ASN A 234 -8.89 -25.32 1.64
C ASN A 234 -8.91 -23.79 1.76
N MET A 235 -7.86 -23.17 2.30
CA MET A 235 -7.79 -21.73 2.52
C MET A 235 -6.48 -21.16 1.98
N ASP A 236 -6.48 -20.84 0.68
CA ASP A 236 -5.39 -20.07 0.09
C ASP A 236 -5.57 -18.60 0.50
N LEU A 237 -4.93 -18.21 1.61
CA LEU A 237 -4.92 -16.82 2.11
C LEU A 237 -4.57 -15.82 0.99
N GLU A 238 -3.69 -16.22 0.07
CA GLU A 238 -3.29 -15.43 -1.09
C GLU A 238 -4.46 -15.20 -2.05
N GLU A 239 -5.33 -16.19 -2.23
CA GLU A 239 -6.57 -16.05 -3.00
C GLU A 239 -7.58 -15.16 -2.28
N GLU A 240 -7.76 -15.31 -0.97
CA GLU A 240 -8.68 -14.43 -0.22
C GLU A 240 -8.21 -12.96 -0.28
N LEU A 241 -6.89 -12.73 -0.17
CA LEU A 241 -6.28 -11.41 -0.32
C LEU A 241 -6.43 -10.88 -1.76
N MET A 242 -6.14 -11.70 -2.78
CA MET A 242 -6.31 -11.30 -4.19
C MET A 242 -7.77 -11.04 -4.56
N GLN A 243 -8.71 -11.82 -4.03
CA GLN A 243 -10.14 -11.59 -4.24
C GLN A 243 -10.56 -10.27 -3.59
N ARG A 244 -10.12 -9.99 -2.36
CA ARG A 244 -10.33 -8.68 -1.72
C ARG A 244 -9.73 -7.54 -2.54
N GLU A 245 -8.51 -7.68 -3.07
CA GLU A 245 -7.89 -6.68 -3.94
C GLU A 245 -8.66 -6.48 -5.26
N ARG A 246 -9.18 -7.55 -5.86
CA ARG A 246 -10.01 -7.46 -7.08
C ARG A 246 -11.34 -6.77 -6.80
N SER A 247 -12.02 -7.13 -5.71
CA SER A 247 -13.24 -6.47 -5.28
C SER A 247 -13.00 -4.97 -5.04
N ARG A 248 -11.86 -4.60 -4.45
CA ARG A 248 -11.45 -3.19 -4.31
C ARG A 248 -11.22 -2.47 -5.63
N ALA A 249 -10.55 -3.12 -6.58
CA ALA A 249 -10.36 -2.51 -7.89
C ALA A 249 -11.71 -2.25 -8.60
N ILE A 250 -12.75 -3.01 -8.27
CA ILE A 250 -14.11 -2.77 -8.75
C ILE A 250 -14.77 -1.62 -7.97
N GLU A 251 -14.69 -1.61 -6.63
CA GLU A 251 -15.21 -0.52 -5.79
C GLU A 251 -14.56 0.84 -6.11
N GLU A 252 -13.24 0.90 -6.28
CA GLU A 252 -12.51 2.11 -6.68
C GLU A 252 -12.94 2.59 -8.08
N ASN A 253 -13.31 1.68 -8.99
CA ASN A 253 -13.87 2.05 -10.30
C ASN A 253 -15.35 2.48 -10.20
N GLU A 254 -16.14 1.91 -9.29
CA GLU A 254 -17.54 2.31 -9.07
C GLU A 254 -17.66 3.69 -8.39
N ASP A 255 -16.75 4.04 -7.48
CA ASP A 255 -16.62 5.38 -6.92
C ASP A 255 -16.26 6.42 -8.01
N GLU A 256 -15.38 6.06 -8.97
CA GLU A 256 -15.09 6.91 -10.15
C GLU A 256 -16.30 7.05 -11.10
N ILE A 257 -17.12 6.00 -11.27
CA ILE A 257 -18.33 6.04 -12.12
C ILE A 257 -19.45 6.88 -11.46
N THR A 258 -19.60 6.81 -10.14
CA THR A 258 -20.60 7.61 -9.40
C THR A 258 -20.25 9.10 -9.37
N GLU A 259 -18.96 9.47 -9.28
CA GLU A 259 -18.53 10.86 -9.46
C GLU A 259 -18.78 11.38 -10.89
N LYS A 260 -18.50 10.57 -11.93
CA LYS A 260 -18.72 10.95 -13.34
C LYS A 260 -20.20 11.04 -13.74
N SER A 261 -21.09 10.30 -13.06
CA SER A 261 -22.53 10.30 -13.37
C SER A 261 -23.26 11.58 -12.92
N LEU A 262 -22.64 12.41 -12.07
CA LEU A 262 -23.19 13.70 -11.61
C LEU A 262 -22.87 14.90 -12.53
N THR A 263 -22.15 14.70 -13.63
CA THR A 263 -21.81 15.75 -14.60
C THR A 263 -22.25 15.34 -16.00
N SER A 264 -23.49 15.68 -16.38
CA SER A 264 -23.96 15.56 -17.75
C SER A 264 -23.80 16.89 -18.51
N PHE A 265 -23.26 16.80 -19.74
CA PHE A 265 -22.95 17.84 -20.75
C PHE A 265 -21.71 18.70 -20.43
N GLU A 266 -20.66 18.85 -21.26
CA GLU A 266 -20.48 18.92 -22.73
C GLU A 266 -18.99 18.59 -23.10
N PRO A 267 -18.53 18.65 -24.38
CA PRO A 267 -17.70 17.63 -25.02
C PRO A 267 -16.17 17.75 -24.82
N VAL A 268 -15.54 16.58 -25.02
CA VAL A 268 -14.11 16.25 -25.16
C VAL A 268 -13.22 17.37 -25.70
N LEU A 269 -12.18 17.73 -24.94
CA LEU A 269 -10.83 18.01 -25.48
C LEU A 269 -9.74 17.64 -24.45
N GLU A 270 -8.82 16.80 -24.94
CA GLU A 270 -7.44 16.50 -24.51
C GLU A 270 -7.16 16.03 -23.07
N TYR A 271 -6.62 14.81 -23.02
CA TYR A 271 -6.00 14.16 -21.87
C TYR A 271 -4.86 15.04 -21.31
N ASP A 272 -4.93 15.37 -20.02
CA ASP A 272 -3.82 15.94 -19.24
C ASP A 272 -3.55 15.08 -18.00
N GLU A 273 -2.29 14.67 -17.81
CA GLU A 273 -1.79 13.60 -16.94
C GLU A 273 -1.82 13.90 -15.41
N ASN A 274 -2.75 14.73 -14.93
CA ASN A 274 -2.71 15.24 -13.54
C ASN A 274 -3.83 14.75 -12.60
N GLU A 275 -4.51 13.64 -12.91
CA GLU A 275 -5.64 13.12 -12.12
C GLU A 275 -5.27 12.36 -10.83
N LEU A 276 -3.99 12.34 -10.41
CA LEU A 276 -3.59 11.75 -9.12
C LEU A 276 -3.33 12.79 -8.00
N PHE A 277 -3.85 14.01 -8.16
CA PHE A 277 -3.78 15.07 -7.17
C PHE A 277 -5.18 15.57 -6.75
N GLY A 278 -6.16 14.68 -6.59
CA GLY A 278 -7.57 15.02 -6.35
C GLY A 278 -7.81 16.07 -5.26
N ASP A 279 -7.05 16.06 -4.15
CA ASP A 279 -7.24 17.05 -3.08
C ASP A 279 -6.48 18.39 -3.28
N ILE A 280 -5.54 18.49 -4.22
CA ILE A 280 -4.73 19.70 -4.48
C ILE A 280 -5.09 20.35 -5.82
N SER A 281 -5.46 19.56 -6.82
CA SER A 281 -5.82 20.01 -8.17
C SER A 281 -7.19 20.70 -8.24
N LEU A 282 -8.13 20.28 -7.37
CA LEU A 282 -9.40 20.99 -7.19
C LEU A 282 -9.18 22.42 -6.63
N ASP A 283 -8.23 22.60 -5.71
CA ASP A 283 -7.80 23.92 -5.22
C ASP A 283 -7.02 24.71 -6.29
N MET A 284 -6.27 24.04 -7.19
CA MET A 284 -5.59 24.71 -8.33
C MET A 284 -6.58 25.33 -9.34
N LYS A 285 -7.68 24.64 -9.67
CA LYS A 285 -8.73 25.17 -10.56
C LYS A 285 -9.53 26.31 -9.92
N ALA A 286 -9.71 26.30 -8.60
CA ALA A 286 -10.35 27.41 -7.87
C ALA A 286 -9.45 28.66 -7.75
N SER A 287 -8.13 28.50 -7.84
CA SER A 287 -7.15 29.59 -7.70
C SER A 287 -6.93 30.38 -8.99
N HIS A 288 -7.21 29.78 -10.15
CA HIS A 288 -7.08 30.43 -11.45
C HIS A 288 -8.45 30.88 -11.96
N GLY A 289 -8.91 31.99 -11.38
CA GLY A 289 -10.03 32.76 -11.91
C GLY A 289 -11.33 32.52 -11.16
N LYS A 290 -11.48 33.18 -10.01
CA LYS A 290 -12.72 33.83 -9.57
C LYS A 290 -12.47 34.59 -8.28
N GLU A 291 -13.21 35.69 -8.13
CA GLU A 291 -13.33 36.51 -6.93
C GLU A 291 -13.43 35.66 -5.66
N PHE A 292 -12.90 36.17 -4.54
CA PHE A 292 -13.09 35.62 -3.20
C PHE A 292 -14.51 35.04 -3.07
N SER A 293 -14.62 33.73 -2.91
CA SER A 293 -15.91 33.07 -2.70
C SER A 293 -16.56 33.71 -1.47
N MET A 294 -17.77 34.22 -1.68
CA MET A 294 -18.57 34.87 -0.66
C MET A 294 -18.80 33.85 0.46
N PHE A 295 -18.21 34.08 1.64
CA PHE A 295 -18.31 33.16 2.79
C PHE A 295 -19.76 32.81 3.05
N GLN A 296 -20.07 31.51 3.12
CA GLN A 296 -21.44 31.06 3.36
C GLN A 296 -21.96 31.58 4.71
N PRO A 297 -23.25 31.98 4.79
CA PRO A 297 -23.82 32.52 6.00
C PRO A 297 -23.75 31.51 7.16
N VAL A 298 -23.44 32.05 8.33
CA VAL A 298 -23.19 31.34 9.58
C VAL A 298 -24.34 30.38 9.91
N ASN A 299 -24.05 29.07 9.96
CA ASN A 299 -25.04 28.03 10.23
C ASN A 299 -25.30 27.92 11.75
N LYS A 300 -25.96 28.93 12.32
CA LYS A 300 -26.30 28.98 13.75
C LYS A 300 -27.33 27.91 14.08
N TYR A 301 -26.99 27.01 15.00
CA TYR A 301 -27.95 26.03 15.48
C TYR A 301 -29.04 26.68 16.33
N THR A 302 -30.22 26.06 16.42
CA THR A 302 -31.24 26.45 17.40
C THR A 302 -30.71 26.24 18.82
N ASP A 303 -31.25 26.98 19.79
CA ASP A 303 -30.80 26.89 21.19
C ASP A 303 -31.02 25.52 21.79
N ASP A 304 -32.06 24.80 21.37
CA ASP A 304 -32.31 23.43 21.79
C ASP A 304 -31.22 22.47 21.29
N LYS A 305 -30.83 22.60 20.02
CA LYS A 305 -29.76 21.79 19.42
C LYS A 305 -28.40 22.10 20.06
N TYR A 306 -28.13 23.35 20.39
CA TYR A 306 -26.89 23.73 21.11
C TYR A 306 -26.84 23.15 22.53
N ARG A 307 -27.96 23.21 23.27
CA ARG A 307 -28.07 22.59 24.60
C ARG A 307 -27.86 21.08 24.53
N GLU A 308 -28.36 20.44 23.47
CA GLU A 308 -28.16 19.00 23.23
C GLU A 308 -26.69 18.66 22.98
N ILE A 309 -26.00 19.44 22.13
CA ILE A 309 -24.58 19.26 21.82
C ILE A 309 -23.71 19.46 23.06
N ILE A 310 -23.99 20.47 23.88
CA ILE A 310 -23.28 20.67 25.16
C ILE A 310 -23.50 19.51 26.14
N ARG A 311 -24.71 18.91 26.16
CA ARG A 311 -24.99 17.73 27.00
C ARG A 311 -24.24 16.49 26.53
N LYS A 312 -23.93 16.39 25.24
CA LYS A 312 -23.17 15.28 24.64
C LYS A 312 -21.66 15.40 24.84
N CYS A 313 -21.14 16.56 25.24
CA CYS A 313 -19.72 16.73 25.57
C CYS A 313 -19.29 15.84 26.74
N ASN A 314 -18.09 15.26 26.63
CA ASN A 314 -17.46 14.58 27.76
C ASN A 314 -17.00 15.59 28.83
N LEU A 315 -16.61 15.10 30.02
CA LEU A 315 -16.24 15.94 31.16
C LEU A 315 -15.13 16.94 30.81
N ASN A 316 -14.06 16.49 30.15
CA ASN A 316 -12.91 17.31 29.79
C ASN A 316 -13.26 18.38 28.74
N GLN A 317 -14.03 17.99 27.71
CA GLN A 317 -14.54 18.91 26.69
C GLN A 317 -15.43 19.99 27.32
N ARG A 318 -16.29 19.61 28.28
CA ARG A 318 -17.18 20.55 28.95
C ARG A 318 -16.43 21.53 29.84
N VAL A 319 -15.44 21.06 30.61
CA VAL A 319 -14.55 21.92 31.39
C VAL A 319 -13.82 22.91 30.47
N PHE A 320 -13.35 22.44 29.32
CA PHE A 320 -12.67 23.29 28.35
C PHE A 320 -13.59 24.37 27.75
N VAL A 321 -14.80 24.02 27.33
CA VAL A 321 -15.78 25.01 26.82
C VAL A 321 -16.17 26.02 27.90
N GLN A 322 -16.27 25.60 29.16
CA GLN A 322 -16.51 26.51 30.30
C GLN A 322 -15.31 27.43 30.55
N HIS A 323 -14.09 26.91 30.43
CA HIS A 323 -12.88 27.72 30.54
C HIS A 323 -12.84 28.81 29.47
N ILE A 324 -13.12 28.48 28.20
CA ILE A 324 -13.24 29.48 27.11
C ILE A 324 -14.29 30.55 27.48
N LYS A 325 -15.47 30.17 27.97
CA LYS A 325 -16.51 31.11 28.41
C LYS A 325 -16.05 32.00 29.57
N GLY A 326 -15.21 31.49 30.48
CA GLY A 326 -14.62 32.25 31.57
C GLY A 326 -13.62 33.28 31.05
N CYS A 327 -12.69 32.86 30.18
CA CYS A 327 -11.70 33.75 29.57
C CYS A 327 -12.36 34.89 28.78
N LEU A 328 -13.44 34.59 28.04
CA LEU A 328 -14.21 35.60 27.30
C LEU A 328 -14.95 36.61 28.19
N ARG A 329 -15.14 36.33 29.49
CA ARG A 329 -15.80 37.21 30.45
C ARG A 329 -14.84 38.13 31.21
N GLU A 330 -13.62 37.65 31.47
CA GLU A 330 -12.70 38.32 32.40
C GLU A 330 -11.93 39.46 31.73
N GLU A 331 -11.41 39.32 30.49
CA GLU A 331 -10.84 40.42 29.69
C GLU A 331 -10.89 40.11 28.18
N PRO A 332 -11.60 40.90 27.34
CA PRO A 332 -11.76 40.62 25.91
C PRO A 332 -10.55 40.96 25.02
N ILE A 333 -9.41 41.35 25.60
CA ILE A 333 -8.32 42.06 24.86
C ILE A 333 -7.08 41.18 24.64
N LYS A 334 -6.99 39.98 25.25
CA LYS A 334 -5.81 39.12 25.09
C LYS A 334 -6.07 38.03 24.04
N CYS A 335 -5.23 37.99 22.99
CA CYS A 335 -5.24 36.91 22.00
C CYS A 335 -5.10 35.57 22.72
N LEU A 336 -6.08 34.67 22.53
CA LEU A 336 -6.15 33.39 23.22
C LEU A 336 -5.65 32.28 22.29
N ASP A 337 -4.36 31.96 22.40
CA ASP A 337 -3.73 30.91 21.61
C ASP A 337 -3.77 29.58 22.38
N ILE A 338 -4.61 28.64 21.92
CA ILE A 338 -4.78 27.33 22.57
C ILE A 338 -4.47 26.19 21.60
N MET A 339 -3.57 25.30 22.01
CA MET A 339 -3.33 24.03 21.34
C MET A 339 -4.05 22.89 22.07
N ILE A 340 -4.94 22.18 21.37
CA ILE A 340 -5.66 21.02 21.88
C ILE A 340 -5.04 19.76 21.30
N GLN A 341 -4.55 18.87 22.16
CA GLN A 341 -4.02 17.57 21.76
C GLN A 341 -4.89 16.43 22.30
N GLY A 342 -4.99 15.35 21.53
CA GLY A 342 -5.68 14.14 21.99
C GLY A 342 -5.57 13.00 20.97
N PRO A 343 -5.64 11.74 21.42
CA PRO A 343 -5.58 10.57 20.54
C PRO A 343 -6.74 10.53 19.53
N ALA A 344 -6.64 9.67 18.51
CA ALA A 344 -7.70 9.47 17.52
C ALA A 344 -9.02 9.03 18.20
N GLY A 345 -10.17 9.45 17.66
CA GLY A 345 -11.49 9.06 18.20
C GLY A 345 -11.97 9.81 19.45
N THR A 346 -11.18 10.73 20.02
CA THR A 346 -11.54 11.53 21.21
C THR A 346 -12.58 12.64 20.98
N GLY A 347 -13.10 12.76 19.76
CA GLY A 347 -14.13 13.75 19.42
C GLY A 347 -13.61 15.18 19.22
N LYS A 348 -12.38 15.35 18.71
CA LYS A 348 -11.80 16.68 18.41
C LYS A 348 -12.65 17.49 17.42
N SER A 349 -13.11 16.88 16.33
CA SER A 349 -13.98 17.56 15.35
C SER A 349 -15.31 17.99 15.97
N PHE A 350 -15.86 17.17 16.88
CA PHE A 350 -17.07 17.52 17.63
C PHE A 350 -16.83 18.71 18.56
N LEU A 351 -15.68 18.75 19.24
CA LEU A 351 -15.30 19.87 20.09
C LEU A 351 -15.15 21.18 19.28
N ILE A 352 -14.62 21.13 18.05
CA ILE A 352 -14.53 22.28 17.15
C ILE A 352 -15.93 22.85 16.86
N ASP A 353 -16.91 22.00 16.53
CA ASP A 353 -18.32 22.42 16.30
C ASP A 353 -18.93 23.06 17.56
N VAL A 354 -18.66 22.52 18.75
CA VAL A 354 -19.16 23.09 20.02
C VAL A 354 -18.57 24.48 20.29
N ILE A 355 -17.28 24.67 20.01
CA ILE A 355 -16.57 25.94 20.19
C ILE A 355 -17.11 26.97 19.20
N GLU A 356 -17.22 26.62 17.92
CA GLU A 356 -17.79 27.47 16.88
C GLU A 356 -19.17 27.99 17.29
N GLN A 357 -20.09 27.10 17.68
CA GLN A 357 -21.45 27.46 18.08
C GLN A 357 -21.50 28.31 19.37
N THR A 358 -20.47 28.20 20.21
CA THR A 358 -20.33 29.02 21.43
C THR A 358 -19.82 30.41 21.10
N LEU A 359 -18.84 30.52 20.20
CA LEU A 359 -18.24 31.79 19.77
C LEU A 359 -19.22 32.61 18.93
N ILE A 360 -19.94 31.98 17.99
CA ILE A 360 -20.99 32.65 17.21
C ILE A 360 -21.98 33.34 18.15
N ARG A 361 -22.53 32.60 19.13
CA ARG A 361 -23.49 33.15 20.10
C ARG A 361 -22.93 34.26 20.99
N TRP A 362 -21.62 34.29 21.21
CA TRP A 362 -20.98 35.26 22.09
C TRP A 362 -20.68 36.59 21.37
N PHE A 363 -20.26 36.52 20.10
CA PHE A 363 -19.78 37.66 19.33
C PHE A 363 -20.81 38.21 18.32
N GLU A 364 -21.92 37.50 18.08
CA GLU A 364 -23.00 37.93 17.19
C GLU A 364 -23.64 39.24 17.70
N LYS A 365 -23.54 40.29 16.88
CA LYS A 365 -24.23 41.57 17.09
C LYS A 365 -25.47 41.63 16.18
N PRO A 366 -26.56 42.30 16.60
CA PRO A 366 -27.81 42.35 15.83
C PRO A 366 -27.68 43.07 14.48
N ASP A 367 -26.58 43.77 14.21
CA ASP A 367 -26.35 44.61 13.03
C ASP A 367 -25.14 44.12 12.19
N GLN A 368 -24.86 42.82 12.23
CA GLN A 368 -23.66 42.24 11.62
C GLN A 368 -23.88 41.95 10.13
N ASP A 369 -22.96 42.45 9.29
CA ASP A 369 -22.95 42.22 7.85
C ASP A 369 -22.83 40.70 7.57
N PRO A 370 -23.79 40.08 6.84
CA PRO A 370 -23.78 38.65 6.54
C PRO A 370 -22.57 38.19 5.72
N THR A 371 -21.80 39.12 5.15
CA THR A 371 -20.58 38.83 4.38
C THR A 371 -19.33 38.66 5.25
N ARG A 372 -19.39 38.96 6.56
CA ARG A 372 -18.23 38.88 7.47
C ARG A 372 -18.44 37.77 8.51
N PRO A 373 -17.82 36.59 8.34
CA PRO A 373 -17.99 35.49 9.28
C PRO A 373 -17.35 35.81 10.63
N THR A 374 -18.08 35.56 11.72
CA THR A 374 -17.59 35.73 13.11
C THR A 374 -16.54 34.68 13.49
N VAL A 375 -16.61 33.51 12.88
CA VAL A 375 -15.71 32.37 13.15
C VAL A 375 -15.27 31.78 11.81
N LEU A 376 -13.97 31.56 11.65
CA LEU A 376 -13.38 30.93 10.47
C LEU A 376 -12.79 29.57 10.85
N LYS A 377 -13.21 28.52 10.14
CA LYS A 377 -12.69 27.14 10.34
C LYS A 377 -11.76 26.78 9.20
N LEU A 378 -10.49 26.55 9.53
CA LEU A 378 -9.45 26.21 8.58
C LEU A 378 -8.89 24.83 8.86
N ALA A 379 -8.59 24.07 7.81
CA ALA A 379 -7.88 22.81 7.89
C ALA A 379 -6.77 22.73 6.83
N PRO A 380 -5.70 21.94 7.08
CA PRO A 380 -4.58 21.84 6.15
C PRO A 380 -4.91 21.07 4.85
N THR A 381 -5.90 20.17 4.87
CA THR A 381 -6.27 19.31 3.72
C THR A 381 -7.77 19.39 3.43
N GLY A 382 -8.17 19.11 2.17
CA GLY A 382 -9.57 19.13 1.72
C GLY A 382 -10.48 18.19 2.52
N LYS A 383 -10.05 16.94 2.73
CA LYS A 383 -10.79 15.97 3.57
C LYS A 383 -10.97 16.44 5.01
N ALA A 384 -9.96 17.07 5.60
CA ALA A 384 -10.06 17.61 6.97
C ALA A 384 -10.99 18.82 7.03
N ALA A 385 -10.95 19.70 6.02
CA ALA A 385 -11.82 20.88 5.91
C ALA A 385 -13.29 20.45 5.79
N SER A 386 -13.59 19.51 4.91
CA SER A 386 -14.93 18.93 4.75
C SER A 386 -15.46 18.33 6.06
N ASN A 387 -14.61 17.59 6.80
CA ASN A 387 -15.00 16.96 8.07
C ASN A 387 -15.40 17.97 9.17
N ILE A 388 -14.81 19.18 9.16
CA ILE A 388 -15.19 20.25 10.09
C ILE A 388 -16.20 21.24 9.48
N LYS A 389 -16.66 21.01 8.25
CA LYS A 389 -17.47 21.97 7.46
C LYS A 389 -16.80 23.34 7.38
N GLY A 390 -15.51 23.36 7.10
CA GLY A 390 -14.68 24.55 6.93
C GLY A 390 -13.99 24.54 5.58
N GLU A 391 -13.01 25.41 5.42
CA GLU A 391 -12.24 25.57 4.18
C GLU A 391 -10.77 25.15 4.37
N THR A 392 -10.07 24.93 3.25
CA THR A 392 -8.63 24.67 3.31
C THR A 392 -7.89 25.97 3.64
N LEU A 393 -6.77 25.84 4.35
CA LEU A 393 -5.92 26.99 4.70
C LEU A 393 -5.46 27.74 3.44
N HIS A 394 -5.18 27.01 2.36
CA HIS A 394 -4.76 27.58 1.09
C HIS A 394 -5.89 28.35 0.40
N HIS A 395 -7.10 27.79 0.37
CA HIS A 395 -8.27 28.44 -0.23
C HIS A 395 -8.68 29.69 0.55
N ALA A 396 -8.87 29.56 1.86
CA ALA A 396 -9.39 30.66 2.69
C ALA A 396 -8.41 31.83 2.85
N LEU A 397 -7.10 31.55 2.87
CA LEU A 397 -6.04 32.56 2.96
C LEU A 397 -5.45 32.92 1.60
N GLY A 398 -6.01 32.43 0.49
CA GLY A 398 -5.51 32.71 -0.86
C GLY A 398 -4.01 32.41 -1.07
N ILE A 399 -3.48 31.41 -0.36
CA ILE A 399 -2.06 31.06 -0.41
C ILE A 399 -1.85 30.15 -1.62
N GLY A 400 -1.44 30.76 -2.75
CA GLY A 400 -1.08 30.02 -3.97
C GLY A 400 0.16 29.15 -3.78
N LEU A 401 0.13 27.93 -4.33
CA LEU A 401 1.20 26.91 -4.22
C LEU A 401 2.44 27.18 -5.10
N SER A 402 2.66 28.41 -5.56
CA SER A 402 3.91 28.74 -6.27
C SER A 402 5.05 28.74 -5.24
N LYS A 403 6.04 27.87 -5.42
CA LYS A 403 7.16 27.64 -4.47
C LYS A 403 8.01 28.88 -4.15
N ASN A 404 7.73 30.04 -4.74
CA ASN A 404 8.48 31.29 -4.58
C ASN A 404 7.65 32.50 -4.11
N THR A 405 6.37 32.35 -3.77
CA THR A 405 5.61 33.46 -3.18
C THR A 405 5.67 33.39 -1.66
N CYS A 406 6.77 33.88 -1.07
CA CYS A 406 6.67 34.40 0.29
C CYS A 406 5.50 35.40 0.35
N LEU A 407 4.66 35.32 1.39
CA LEU A 407 3.62 36.31 1.64
C LEU A 407 4.25 37.70 1.55
N SER A 408 3.90 38.47 0.51
CA SER A 408 4.48 39.80 0.34
C SER A 408 4.08 40.67 1.55
N PRO A 409 4.93 41.58 2.02
CA PRO A 409 4.58 42.50 3.11
C PRO A 409 3.27 43.26 2.83
N SER A 410 3.01 43.56 1.56
CA SER A 410 1.75 44.14 1.06
C SER A 410 0.53 43.24 1.31
N SER A 411 0.62 41.93 1.04
CA SER A 411 -0.46 40.97 1.30
C SER A 411 -0.73 40.81 2.80
N ILE A 412 0.33 40.80 3.63
CA ILE A 412 0.20 40.76 5.10
C ILE A 412 -0.48 42.03 5.62
N THR A 413 -0.21 43.18 5.01
CA THR A 413 -0.83 44.46 5.38
C THR A 413 -2.30 44.50 4.95
N GLU A 414 -2.65 43.96 3.77
CA GLU A 414 -4.05 43.76 3.35
C GLU A 414 -4.82 42.82 4.28
N TYR A 415 -4.19 41.72 4.72
CA TYR A 415 -4.76 40.81 5.71
C TYR A 415 -4.92 41.47 7.08
N ALA A 416 -3.91 42.21 7.53
CA ALA A 416 -3.99 42.97 8.77
C ALA A 416 -5.14 43.98 8.69
N VAL A 417 -5.29 44.76 7.62
CA VAL A 417 -6.36 45.74 7.47
C VAL A 417 -7.75 45.10 7.36
N LYS A 418 -7.88 43.93 6.72
CA LYS A 418 -9.16 43.22 6.57
C LYS A 418 -9.65 42.61 7.89
N TYR A 419 -8.72 42.19 8.76
CA TYR A 419 -9.00 41.52 10.03
C TYR A 419 -8.64 42.32 11.30
N SER A 420 -8.11 43.55 11.20
CA SER A 420 -7.70 44.37 12.36
C SER A 420 -8.85 45.02 13.13
N ASN A 421 -10.08 44.95 12.63
CA ASN A 421 -11.26 45.55 13.26
C ASN A 421 -12.22 44.49 13.85
N VAL A 422 -11.70 43.33 14.28
CA VAL A 422 -12.45 42.37 15.11
C VAL A 422 -12.22 42.65 16.58
#